data_AF-A0A376KQN1-F1
#
_entry.id   AF-A0A376KQN1-F1
#
_cell.length_a   1.000
_cell.length_b   1.000
_cell.length_c   1.000
_cell.angle_alpha   90.00
_cell.angle_beta   90.00
_cell.angle_gamma   90.00
#
_symmetry.space_group_name_H-M   'P 1'
#
loop_
_entity.id
_entity.type
_entity.pdbx_description
1 polymer ?
#
loop_
_entity_poly.entity_id
_entity_poly.type
_entity_poly.pdbx_seq_one_letter_code
_entity_poly.pdbx_strand_id
1 'polypeptide(L)'
;MQTKQRLDIPLNLKSVSDSGEFEGYGSVFGVKDSHDDVVVPGAFTTTLQKWSEKKALPALLWQHRMDEPIGVYTEMKEDDVGLYVRGAITR
;
A
#
# COMPACT_ATOMS: atom_id res chain seq x y z
N MET A 1 23.81 22.28 -6.94
CA MET A 1 23.39 21.37 -8.02
C MET A 1 23.27 19.97 -7.43
N GLN A 2 22.07 19.43 -7.26
CA GLN A 2 21.90 18.03 -6.85
C GLN A 2 22.14 17.14 -8.07
N THR A 3 23.15 16.29 -8.00
CA THR A 3 23.46 15.32 -9.04
C THR A 3 22.35 14.28 -9.09
N LYS A 4 21.57 14.24 -10.19
CA LYS A 4 20.63 13.13 -10.42
C LYS A 4 21.45 11.86 -10.68
N GLN A 5 21.57 10.99 -9.68
CA GLN A 5 22.08 9.64 -9.88
C GLN A 5 21.04 8.85 -10.67
N ARG A 6 21.47 8.22 -11.77
CA ARG A 6 20.67 7.21 -12.47
C ARG A 6 20.79 5.91 -11.70
N LEU A 7 19.67 5.43 -11.16
CA LEU A 7 19.59 4.16 -10.47
C LEU A 7 19.12 3.09 -11.46
N ASP A 8 20.01 2.18 -11.82
CA ASP A 8 19.68 1.01 -12.64
C ASP A 8 19.22 -0.12 -11.72
N ILE A 9 17.93 -0.08 -11.33
CA ILE A 9 17.30 -1.06 -10.43
C ILE A 9 16.50 -2.04 -11.29
N PRO A 10 16.72 -3.36 -11.19
CA PRO A 10 15.91 -4.34 -11.91
C PRO A 10 14.46 -4.29 -11.43
N LEU A 11 13.52 -4.20 -12.36
CA LEU A 11 12.10 -4.42 -12.07
C LEU A 11 11.91 -5.88 -11.64
N ASN A 12 11.61 -6.09 -10.36
CA ASN A 12 11.33 -7.42 -9.83
C ASN A 12 9.81 -7.58 -9.67
N LEU A 13 9.19 -8.30 -10.61
CA LEU A 13 7.77 -8.63 -10.57
C LEU A 13 7.56 -9.84 -9.65
N LYS A 14 6.94 -9.63 -8.49
CA LYS A 14 6.70 -10.70 -7.50
C LYS A 14 5.57 -11.65 -7.92
N SER A 15 4.55 -11.14 -8.61
CA SER A 15 3.43 -11.92 -9.14
C SER A 15 2.75 -11.12 -10.26
N VAL A 16 2.35 -11.81 -11.34
CA VAL A 16 1.49 -11.30 -12.41
C VAL A 16 0.46 -12.38 -12.68
N SER A 17 -0.81 -12.10 -12.38
CA SER A 17 -1.94 -12.94 -12.77
C SER A 17 -2.84 -12.17 -13.72
N ASP A 18 -3.47 -12.88 -14.65
CA ASP A 18 -4.49 -12.31 -15.54
C ASP A 18 -5.78 -11.95 -14.78
N SER A 19 -5.88 -12.30 -13.49
CA SER A 19 -7.04 -12.04 -12.64
C SER A 19 -7.09 -10.62 -12.05
N GLY A 20 -6.03 -9.82 -12.22
CA GLY A 20 -5.95 -8.46 -11.67
C GLY A 20 -5.76 -8.42 -10.14
N GLU A 21 -5.46 -9.56 -9.53
CA GLU A 21 -5.17 -9.68 -8.10
C GLU A 21 -3.76 -9.17 -7.78
N PHE A 22 -3.62 -8.51 -6.63
CA PHE A 22 -2.34 -7.99 -6.17
C PHE A 22 -2.25 -8.00 -4.65
N GLU A 23 -1.02 -8.05 -4.15
CA GLU A 23 -0.70 -7.91 -2.74
C GLU A 23 0.64 -7.20 -2.56
N GLY A 24 0.84 -6.59 -1.39
CA GLY A 24 2.07 -5.91 -1.06
C GLY A 24 1.99 -5.10 0.22
N TYR A 25 3.08 -4.39 0.52
CA TYR A 25 3.13 -3.48 1.65
C TYR A 25 2.89 -2.05 1.18
N GLY A 26 1.81 -1.43 1.66
CA GLY A 26 1.52 -0.02 1.41
C GLY A 26 2.44 0.92 2.21
N SER A 27 3.06 0.40 3.27
CA SER A 27 4.07 1.08 4.07
C SER A 27 4.85 0.01 4.86
N VAL A 28 6.14 0.23 5.10
CA VAL A 28 7.01 -0.65 5.88
C VAL A 28 7.61 0.11 7.06
N PHE A 29 7.87 -0.60 8.16
CA PHE A 29 8.39 0.02 9.37
C PHE A 29 9.89 0.30 9.33
N GLY A 30 10.31 1.29 10.12
CA GLY A 30 11.73 1.58 10.36
C GLY A 30 12.49 2.16 9.16
N VAL A 31 11.79 2.47 8.05
CA VAL A 31 12.36 3.14 6.88
C VAL A 31 12.08 4.64 6.97
N LYS A 32 13.14 5.44 6.88
CA LYS A 32 13.05 6.89 6.80
C LYS A 32 12.66 7.33 5.39
N ASP A 33 11.56 8.05 5.26
CA ASP A 33 11.06 8.51 3.95
C ASP A 33 11.73 9.82 3.49
N SER A 34 11.30 10.36 2.35
CA SER A 34 11.86 11.59 1.77
C SER A 34 11.54 12.86 2.55
N HIS A 35 10.62 12.80 3.51
CA HIS A 35 10.21 13.90 4.38
C HIS A 35 10.73 13.74 5.82
N ASP A 36 11.66 12.79 6.02
CA ASP A 36 12.28 12.45 7.28
C ASP A 36 11.37 11.74 8.31
N ASP A 37 10.21 11.23 7.88
CA ASP A 37 9.30 10.47 8.74
C ASP A 37 9.67 8.98 8.79
N VAL A 38 9.37 8.33 9.93
CA VAL A 38 9.53 6.87 10.12
C VAL A 38 8.23 6.30 10.66
N VAL A 39 7.64 5.36 9.93
CA VAL A 39 6.47 4.61 10.41
C VAL A 39 6.94 3.52 11.39
N VAL A 40 6.22 3.38 12.51
CA VAL A 40 6.55 2.45 13.59
C VAL A 40 5.40 1.45 13.83
N PRO A 41 5.68 0.26 14.42
CA PRO A 41 4.63 -0.68 14.81
C PRO A 41 3.53 -0.02 15.64
N GLY A 42 2.27 -0.39 15.38
CA GLY A 42 1.09 0.21 16.00
C GLY A 42 0.51 1.43 15.27
N ALA A 43 1.21 1.97 14.27
CA ALA A 43 0.78 3.18 13.55
C ALA A 43 -0.57 3.01 12.83
N PHE A 44 -0.91 1.79 12.39
CA PHE A 44 -2.15 1.51 11.66
C PHE A 44 -3.25 0.88 12.52
N THR A 45 -2.92 0.39 13.72
CA THR A 45 -3.86 -0.38 14.57
C THR A 45 -5.20 0.34 14.76
N THR A 46 -5.18 1.61 15.15
CA THR A 46 -6.40 2.38 15.46
C THR A 46 -7.26 2.60 14.22
N THR A 47 -6.66 2.90 13.06
CA THR A 47 -7.40 3.18 11.83
C THR A 47 -7.94 1.90 11.21
N LEU A 48 -7.19 0.80 11.25
CA LEU A 48 -7.66 -0.53 10.83
C LEU A 48 -8.85 -0.99 11.66
N GLN A 49 -8.83 -0.78 12.97
CA GLN A 49 -9.96 -1.09 13.84
C GLN A 49 -11.22 -0.30 13.43
N LYS A 50 -11.09 1.01 13.18
CA LYS A 50 -12.21 1.85 12.71
C LYS A 50 -12.79 1.40 11.36
N TRP A 51 -11.97 0.86 10.47
CA TRP A 51 -12.43 0.30 9.19
C TRP A 51 -13.13 -1.05 9.39
N SER A 52 -12.58 -1.90 10.26
CA SER A 52 -13.19 -3.18 10.64
C SER A 52 -14.59 -2.99 11.24
N GLU A 53 -14.76 -2.01 12.14
CA GLU A 53 -16.07 -1.65 12.73
C GLU A 53 -17.11 -1.23 11.68
N LYS A 54 -16.66 -0.58 10.59
CA LYS A 54 -17.51 -0.20 9.45
C LYS A 54 -17.79 -1.36 8.49
N LYS A 55 -17.16 -2.52 8.69
CA LYS A 55 -17.19 -3.67 7.75
C LYS A 55 -16.82 -3.25 6.33
N ALA A 56 -15.83 -2.38 6.21
CA ALA A 56 -15.39 -1.80 4.94
C ALA A 56 -13.87 -1.59 4.94
N LEU A 57 -13.32 -1.28 3.76
CA LEU A 57 -11.93 -0.89 3.57
C LEU A 57 -11.86 0.43 2.78
N PRO A 58 -10.72 1.15 2.82
CA PRO A 58 -10.51 2.34 1.99
C PRO A 58 -10.72 2.05 0.51
N ALA A 59 -11.06 3.08 -0.26
CA ALA A 59 -11.18 2.96 -1.72
C ALA A 59 -9.81 2.68 -2.37
N LEU A 60 -9.78 1.76 -3.34
CA LEU A 60 -8.64 1.56 -4.22
C LEU A 60 -8.75 2.54 -5.40
N LEU A 61 -7.98 3.63 -5.34
CA LEU A 61 -8.06 4.74 -6.28
C LEU A 61 -6.92 4.74 -7.30
N TRP A 62 -7.19 5.24 -8.51
CA TRP A 62 -6.14 5.60 -9.46
C TRP A 62 -5.42 6.88 -9.03
N GLN A 63 -4.11 6.84 -8.75
CA GLN A 63 -3.27 8.01 -8.50
C GLN A 63 -3.89 9.10 -7.59
N HIS A 64 -4.53 8.70 -6.47
CA HIS A 64 -5.22 9.61 -5.54
C HIS A 64 -6.44 10.37 -6.10
N ARG A 65 -6.94 10.00 -7.28
CA ARG A 65 -8.19 10.55 -7.83
C ARG A 65 -9.39 9.93 -7.14
N MET A 66 -10.04 10.72 -6.28
CA MET A 66 -11.20 10.29 -5.48
C MET A 66 -12.41 9.89 -6.33
N ASP A 67 -12.53 10.41 -7.56
CA ASP A 67 -13.57 10.10 -8.53
C ASP A 67 -13.27 8.85 -9.38
N GLU A 68 -12.10 8.23 -9.20
CA GLU A 68 -11.64 7.10 -10.01
C GLU A 68 -11.25 5.87 -9.17
N PRO A 69 -12.23 5.16 -8.58
CA PRO A 69 -12.00 3.82 -8.06
C PRO A 69 -11.69 2.84 -9.20
N ILE A 70 -10.69 1.98 -8.98
CA ILE A 70 -10.21 0.99 -9.97
C ILE A 70 -10.38 -0.46 -9.50
N GLY A 71 -10.84 -0.66 -8.28
CA GLY A 71 -11.07 -1.99 -7.73
C GLY A 71 -11.36 -1.97 -6.24
N VAL A 72 -11.03 -3.05 -5.57
CA VAL A 72 -11.31 -3.25 -4.15
C VAL A 72 -10.12 -3.86 -3.42
N TYR A 73 -9.92 -3.44 -2.17
CA TYR A 73 -9.11 -4.22 -1.23
C TYR A 73 -9.94 -5.37 -0.67
N THR A 74 -9.33 -6.53 -0.53
CA THR A 74 -9.91 -7.75 0.06
C THR A 74 -9.31 -8.04 1.43
N GLU A 75 -8.12 -7.55 1.72
CA GLU A 75 -7.47 -7.63 3.02
C GLU A 75 -6.60 -6.42 3.27
N MET A 76 -6.58 -5.95 4.51
CA MET A 76 -5.67 -4.93 4.99
C MET A 76 -5.36 -5.20 6.46
N LYS A 77 -4.07 -5.35 6.79
CA LYS A 77 -3.63 -5.63 8.16
C LYS A 77 -2.27 -5.02 8.43
N GLU A 78 -2.01 -4.80 9.71
CA GLU A 78 -0.67 -4.54 10.21
C GLU A 78 -0.04 -5.89 10.60
N ASP A 79 1.22 -6.09 10.26
CA ASP A 79 2.05 -7.21 10.70
C ASP A 79 3.45 -6.73 11.12
N ASP A 80 4.38 -7.66 11.39
CA ASP A 80 5.73 -7.32 11.86
C ASP A 80 6.58 -6.53 10.83
N VAL A 81 6.14 -6.45 9.56
CA VAL A 81 6.83 -5.74 8.47
C VAL A 81 6.24 -4.35 8.25
N GLY A 82 4.91 -4.22 8.29
CA GLY A 82 4.23 -2.95 8.02
C GLY A 82 2.74 -3.09 7.75
N LEU A 83 2.22 -2.23 6.87
CA LEU A 83 0.83 -2.30 6.40
C LEU A 83 0.75 -3.22 5.18
N TYR A 84 0.31 -4.46 5.40
CA TYR A 84 0.00 -5.41 4.35
C TYR A 84 -1.37 -5.12 3.72
N VAL A 85 -1.44 -5.18 2.39
CA VAL A 85 -2.67 -5.05 1.61
C VAL A 85 -2.79 -6.16 0.58
N ARG A 86 -4.02 -6.58 0.30
CA ARG A 86 -4.37 -7.42 -0.83
C ARG A 86 -5.65 -6.89 -1.48
N GLY A 87 -5.73 -6.96 -2.79
CA GLY A 87 -6.86 -6.46 -3.54
C GLY A 87 -6.93 -7.01 -4.95
N ALA A 88 -7.91 -6.52 -5.70
CA ALA A 88 -8.09 -6.84 -7.10
C ALA A 88 -8.50 -5.58 -7.88
N ILE A 89 -7.92 -5.43 -9.07
CA ILE A 89 -8.35 -4.47 -10.09
C ILE A 89 -9.56 -5.10 -10.79
N THR A 90 -10.69 -4.39 -10.81
CA THR A 90 -11.98 -4.95 -11.28
C THR A 90 -12.59 -4.16 -12.42
N ARG A 91 -11.80 -3.33 -13.11
CA ARG A 91 -12.25 -2.40 -14.15
C ARG A 91 -11.51 -2.63 -15.46
#